data_AF-A0A7M1AV14-F1
#
_entry.id   AF-A0A7M1AV14-F1
#
_cell.length_a   1.000
_cell.length_b   1.000
_cell.length_c   1.000
_cell.angle_alpha   90.00
_cell.angle_beta   90.00
_cell.angle_gamma   90.00
#
_symmetry.space_group_name_H-M   'P 1'
#
loop_
_entity.id
_entity.type
_entity.pdbx_description
1 polymer ?
#
loop_
_entity_poly.entity_id
_entity_poly.type
_entity_poly.pdbx_seq_one_letter_code
_entity_poly.pdbx_strand_id
1 'polypeptide(L)'
;MQRSITYQDTVTTFFYVAAYIVYSSIATIYPFLPPLFAVLFVLFLKALEEQNFLNLLFVSFCLLIFEANNSYILFSSITFFYILYKLVMPKIYTSFSCTNCIKVSYILLSYIGYFFFISFLGNIFLFPLPDIDYYIIYYIVIEFFIVSIL
;
A
#
# COMPACT_ATOMS: atom_id res chain seq x y z
N MET A 1 -36.22 -11.36 -5.52
CA MET A 1 -35.27 -10.31 -5.93
C MET A 1 -34.00 -10.47 -5.09
N GLN A 2 -33.02 -11.20 -5.63
CA GLN A 2 -31.74 -11.44 -4.96
C GLN A 2 -30.88 -10.19 -5.16
N ARG A 3 -30.67 -9.43 -4.09
CA ARG A 3 -29.74 -8.29 -4.05
C ARG A 3 -28.35 -8.86 -4.26
N SER A 4 -27.76 -8.65 -5.44
CA SER A 4 -26.44 -9.17 -5.79
C SER A 4 -25.39 -8.52 -4.90
N ILE A 5 -24.82 -9.34 -4.02
CA ILE A 5 -23.86 -8.98 -2.97
C ILE A 5 -22.66 -8.24 -3.59
N THR A 6 -22.30 -8.59 -4.83
CA THR A 6 -21.27 -7.97 -5.67
C THR A 6 -21.45 -6.45 -5.91
N TYR A 7 -22.69 -5.94 -6.00
CA TYR A 7 -22.91 -4.51 -6.25
C TYR A 7 -22.64 -3.67 -4.99
N GLN A 8 -22.92 -4.22 -3.81
CA GLN A 8 -22.75 -3.50 -2.55
C GLN A 8 -21.28 -3.31 -2.20
N ASP A 9 -20.45 -4.35 -2.39
CA ASP A 9 -19.00 -4.26 -2.19
C ASP A 9 -18.36 -3.24 -3.14
N THR A 10 -18.78 -3.21 -4.41
CA THR A 10 -18.25 -2.28 -5.41
C THR A 10 -18.51 -0.81 -5.03
N VAL A 11 -19.70 -0.48 -4.52
CA VAL A 11 -20.03 0.88 -4.08
C VAL A 11 -19.20 1.29 -2.87
N THR A 12 -18.95 0.36 -1.94
CA THR A 12 -18.09 0.66 -0.78
C THR A 12 -16.65 0.92 -1.19
N THR A 13 -16.09 0.12 -2.11
CA THR A 13 -14.74 0.34 -2.65
C THR A 13 -14.61 1.69 -3.34
N PHE A 14 -15.60 2.09 -4.13
CA PHE A 14 -15.59 3.40 -4.80
C PHE A 14 -15.55 4.57 -3.80
N PHE A 15 -16.31 4.46 -2.71
CA PHE A 15 -16.28 5.45 -1.63
C PHE A 15 -14.90 5.53 -0.96
N TYR A 16 -14.24 4.38 -0.71
CA TYR A 16 -12.89 4.34 -0.17
C TYR A 16 -11.86 5.02 -1.10
N VAL A 17 -11.98 4.83 -2.41
CA VAL A 17 -11.11 5.50 -3.40
C VAL A 17 -11.32 7.01 -3.38
N ALA A 18 -12.58 7.47 -3.39
CA ALA A 18 -12.88 8.89 -3.33
C ALA A 18 -12.36 9.54 -2.04
N ALA A 19 -12.56 8.87 -0.89
CA ALA A 19 -12.01 9.31 0.39
C ALA A 19 -10.47 9.34 0.38
N TYR A 20 -9.83 8.33 -0.22
CA TYR A 20 -8.37 8.28 -0.36
C TYR A 20 -7.83 9.41 -1.23
N ILE A 21 -8.52 9.79 -2.32
CA ILE A 21 -8.10 10.93 -3.16
C ILE A 21 -8.11 12.22 -2.35
N VAL A 22 -9.20 12.50 -1.62
CA VAL A 22 -9.30 13.68 -0.75
C VAL A 22 -8.24 13.65 0.33
N TYR A 23 -8.05 12.50 0.98
CA TYR A 23 -7.05 12.31 2.03
C TYR A 23 -5.63 12.54 1.51
N SER A 24 -5.27 11.92 0.39
CA SER A 24 -3.94 12.03 -0.21
C SER A 24 -3.61 13.48 -0.61
N SER A 25 -4.61 14.23 -1.09
CA SER A 25 -4.46 15.65 -1.41
C SER A 25 -4.18 16.51 -0.17
N ILE A 26 -4.82 16.17 0.97
CA ILE A 26 -4.58 16.85 2.25
C ILE A 26 -3.21 16.45 2.82
N ALA A 27 -2.83 15.18 2.68
CA ALA A 27 -1.56 14.64 3.17
C ALA A 27 -0.35 15.28 2.47
N THR A 28 -0.47 15.71 1.20
CA THR A 28 0.58 16.47 0.51
C THR A 28 0.86 17.82 1.19
N ILE A 29 -0.14 18.41 1.84
CA ILE A 29 -0.01 19.71 2.54
C ILE A 29 0.45 19.52 3.98
N TYR A 30 0.01 18.44 4.63
CA TYR A 30 0.33 18.14 6.02
C TYR A 30 1.22 16.90 6.15
N PRO A 31 2.54 17.06 6.35
CA PRO A 31 3.47 15.94 6.53
C PRO A 31 3.22 15.14 7.82
N PHE A 32 2.24 15.53 8.64
CA PHE A 32 1.82 14.73 9.79
C PHE A 32 0.93 13.55 9.39
N LEU A 33 0.24 13.61 8.25
CA LEU A 33 -0.65 12.55 7.81
C LEU A 33 0.14 11.44 7.11
N PRO A 34 0.01 10.17 7.56
CA PRO A 34 0.69 9.06 6.90
C PRO A 34 0.09 8.81 5.51
N PRO A 35 0.87 8.36 4.52
CA PRO A 35 0.38 8.13 3.17
C PRO A 35 -0.55 6.92 3.00
N LEU A 36 -0.81 6.14 4.05
CA LEU A 36 -1.61 4.91 4.06
C LEU A 36 -1.06 3.82 3.12
N PHE A 37 0.26 3.82 2.91
CA PHE A 37 0.91 2.94 1.94
C PHE A 37 0.83 1.46 2.33
N ALA A 38 1.01 1.13 3.61
CA ALA A 38 0.84 -0.23 4.09
C ALA A 38 -0.63 -0.68 4.07
N VAL A 39 -1.57 0.24 4.28
CA VAL A 39 -3.01 -0.07 4.16
C VAL A 39 -3.36 -0.42 2.71
N LEU A 40 -2.87 0.36 1.75
CA LEU A 40 -3.01 0.05 0.32
C LEU A 40 -2.37 -1.30 -0.02
N PHE A 41 -1.23 -1.65 0.57
CA PHE A 41 -0.61 -2.95 0.40
C PHE A 41 -1.51 -4.09 0.88
N VAL A 42 -2.11 -3.97 2.08
CA VAL A 42 -3.02 -5.00 2.61
C VAL A 42 -4.28 -5.13 1.75
N LEU A 43 -4.86 -4.02 1.31
CA LEU A 43 -6.00 -4.04 0.39
C LEU A 43 -5.65 -4.67 -0.96
N PHE A 44 -4.44 -4.42 -1.47
CA PHE A 44 -3.94 -5.04 -2.69
C PHE A 44 -3.81 -6.56 -2.56
N LEU A 45 -3.25 -7.04 -1.44
CA LEU A 45 -3.15 -8.47 -1.13
C LEU A 45 -4.54 -9.12 -1.07
N LYS A 46 -5.48 -8.50 -0.35
CA LYS A 46 -6.85 -9.00 -0.23
C LYS A 46 -7.56 -9.05 -1.59
N ALA A 47 -7.39 -8.04 -2.43
CA ALA A 47 -7.96 -8.01 -3.78
C ALA A 47 -7.40 -9.12 -4.69
N LEU A 48 -6.12 -9.46 -4.52
CA LEU A 48 -5.48 -10.59 -5.21
C LEU A 48 -6.00 -11.95 -4.76
N GLU A 49 -6.15 -12.14 -3.44
CA GLU A 49 -6.67 -13.39 -2.86
C GLU A 49 -8.14 -13.64 -3.25
N GLU A 50 -8.97 -12.61 -3.24
CA GLU A 50 -10.39 -12.70 -3.61
C GLU A 50 -10.63 -12.74 -5.13
N GLN A 51 -9.57 -12.59 -5.95
CA GLN A 51 -9.64 -12.49 -7.42
C GLN A 51 -10.61 -11.40 -7.93
N ASN A 52 -10.85 -10.36 -7.12
CA ASN A 52 -11.77 -9.27 -7.41
C ASN A 52 -11.08 -8.22 -8.29
N PHE A 53 -11.17 -8.36 -9.61
CA PHE A 53 -10.51 -7.48 -10.59
C PHE A 53 -10.86 -5.99 -10.41
N LEU A 54 -12.10 -5.66 -10.04
CA LEU A 54 -12.52 -4.27 -9.81
C LEU A 54 -11.79 -3.64 -8.62
N ASN A 55 -11.68 -4.35 -7.50
CA ASN A 55 -10.97 -3.86 -6.32
C ASN A 55 -9.48 -3.70 -6.61
N LEU A 56 -8.89 -4.62 -7.37
CA LEU A 56 -7.49 -4.51 -7.82
C LEU A 56 -7.27 -3.27 -8.69
N LEU A 57 -8.19 -2.97 -9.61
CA LEU A 57 -8.12 -1.78 -10.47
C LEU A 57 -8.26 -0.48 -9.66
N PHE A 58 -9.14 -0.47 -8.67
CA PHE A 58 -9.30 0.69 -7.79
C PHE A 58 -8.06 0.93 -6.91
N VAL A 59 -7.50 -0.12 -6.30
CA VAL A 59 -6.29 -0.01 -5.48
C VAL A 59 -5.09 0.38 -6.33
N SER A 60 -4.95 -0.15 -7.55
CA SER A 60 -3.87 0.25 -8.45
C SER A 60 -4.00 1.71 -8.88
N PHE A 61 -5.21 2.22 -9.09
CA PHE A 61 -5.44 3.63 -9.35
C PHE A 61 -5.03 4.52 -8.16
N CYS A 62 -5.36 4.11 -6.92
CA CYS A 62 -4.89 4.79 -5.71
C CYS A 62 -3.36 4.81 -5.60
N LEU A 63 -2.68 3.72 -6.00
CA LEU A 63 -1.23 3.65 -6.01
C LEU A 63 -0.60 4.58 -7.05
N LEU A 64 -1.20 4.73 -8.23
CA LEU A 64 -0.74 5.69 -9.24
C LEU A 64 -0.84 7.14 -8.74
N ILE A 65 -1.91 7.48 -8.01
CA ILE A 65 -2.06 8.80 -7.38
C ILE A 65 -0.98 9.02 -6.31
N PHE A 66 -0.70 7.99 -5.50
CA PHE A 66 0.36 8.04 -4.49
C PHE A 66 1.74 8.30 -5.13
N GLU A 67 2.07 7.60 -6.22
CA GLU A 67 3.31 7.80 -6.95
C GLU A 67 3.41 9.22 -7.53
N ALA A 68 2.32 9.71 -8.12
CA ALA A 68 2.26 11.05 -8.69
C ALA A 68 2.47 12.14 -7.62
N ASN A 69 1.89 11.98 -6.43
CA ASN A 69 2.03 12.94 -5.33
C ASN A 69 3.45 12.98 -4.76
N ASN A 70 4.16 11.85 -4.74
CA ASN A 70 5.51 11.75 -4.17
C ASN A 70 6.63 11.82 -5.21
N SER A 71 6.30 12.13 -6.46
CA SER A 71 7.26 12.18 -7.58
C SER A 71 8.06 10.89 -7.80
N TYR A 72 7.48 9.74 -7.50
CA TYR A 72 8.10 8.44 -7.74
C TYR A 72 7.89 7.98 -9.19
N ILE A 73 8.72 7.01 -9.62
CA ILE A 73 8.59 6.39 -10.94
C ILE A 73 7.22 5.69 -11.03
N LEU A 74 6.47 6.01 -12.08
CA LEU A 74 5.16 5.40 -12.35
C LEU A 74 5.28 3.85 -12.42
N PHE A 75 4.30 3.17 -11.85
CA PHE A 75 4.20 1.71 -11.72
C PHE A 75 5.26 1.03 -10.82
N SER A 76 6.13 1.79 -10.17
CA SER A 76 7.14 1.22 -9.27
C SER A 76 6.50 0.50 -8.07
N SER A 77 5.49 1.10 -7.44
CA SER A 77 4.78 0.56 -6.29
C SER A 77 3.97 -0.69 -6.62
N ILE A 78 3.27 -0.69 -7.77
CA ILE A 78 2.49 -1.85 -8.24
C ILE A 78 3.42 -3.03 -8.52
N THR A 79 4.53 -2.77 -9.21
CA THR A 79 5.55 -3.80 -9.50
C THR A 79 6.13 -4.35 -8.20
N PHE A 80 6.46 -3.47 -7.26
CA PHE A 80 6.98 -3.84 -5.95
C PHE A 80 6.00 -4.72 -5.17
N PHE A 81 4.72 -4.34 -5.10
CA PHE A 81 3.69 -5.11 -4.40
C PHE A 81 3.47 -6.49 -5.02
N TYR A 82 3.52 -6.59 -6.34
CA TYR A 82 3.44 -7.87 -7.02
C TYR A 82 4.64 -8.78 -6.70
N ILE A 83 5.86 -8.23 -6.66
CA ILE A 83 7.06 -8.95 -6.25
C ILE A 83 6.92 -9.44 -4.81
N LEU A 84 6.48 -8.57 -3.89
CA LEU A 84 6.26 -8.93 -2.49
C LEU A 84 5.23 -10.06 -2.33
N TYR A 85 4.10 -9.95 -3.03
CA TYR A 85 3.05 -10.96 -3.03
C TYR A 85 3.59 -12.33 -3.45
N LYS A 86 4.33 -12.38 -4.56
CA LYS A 86 4.78 -13.66 -5.13
C LYS A 86 5.95 -14.29 -4.37
N LEU A 87 6.92 -13.49 -3.90
CA LEU A 87 8.17 -14.00 -3.34
C LEU A 87 8.21 -14.01 -1.82
N VAL A 88 7.62 -13.00 -1.16
CA VAL A 88 7.83 -12.77 0.27
C VAL A 88 6.64 -13.25 1.10
N MET A 89 5.41 -13.05 0.64
CA MET A 89 4.21 -13.54 1.34
C MET A 89 4.23 -15.04 1.65
N PRO A 90 4.55 -15.97 0.73
CA PRO A 90 4.58 -17.40 1.05
C PRO A 90 5.61 -17.73 2.14
N LYS A 91 6.74 -17.02 2.18
CA LYS A 91 7.76 -17.20 3.21
C LYS A 91 7.30 -16.67 4.57
N ILE A 92 6.59 -15.54 4.59
CA ILE A 92 6.04 -14.95 5.83
C ILE A 92 4.98 -15.89 6.43
N TYR A 93 4.03 -16.38 5.63
CA TYR A 93 2.99 -17.30 6.10
C TYR A 93 3.56 -18.62 6.64
N THR A 94 4.68 -19.09 6.09
CA THR A 94 5.34 -20.31 6.56
C THR A 94 6.15 -20.08 7.85
N SER A 95 6.72 -18.87 8.02
CA SER A 95 7.63 -18.56 9.14
C SER A 95 6.91 -18.05 10.39
N PHE A 96 5.76 -17.39 10.23
CA PHE A 96 5.03 -16.76 11.33
C PHE A 96 3.64 -17.37 11.48
N SER A 97 3.34 -17.87 12.67
CA SER A 97 2.01 -18.41 13.02
C SER A 97 1.06 -17.35 13.61
N CYS A 98 1.58 -16.20 14.04
CA CYS A 98 0.79 -15.15 14.67
C CYS A 98 0.27 -14.14 13.63
N THR A 99 -1.05 -13.91 13.61
CA THR A 99 -1.73 -12.97 12.71
C THR A 99 -1.23 -11.54 12.87
N ASN A 100 -1.00 -11.08 14.10
CA ASN A 100 -0.45 -9.75 14.35
C ASN A 100 1.00 -9.62 13.87
N CYS A 101 1.82 -10.65 14.01
CA CYS A 101 3.20 -10.63 13.50
C CYS A 101 3.24 -10.54 11.97
N ILE A 102 2.32 -11.22 11.28
CA ILE A 102 2.18 -11.13 9.83
C ILE A 102 1.82 -9.69 9.42
N LYS A 103 0.87 -9.05 10.12
CA LYS A 103 0.50 -7.65 9.88
C LYS A 103 1.66 -6.66 10.12
N VAL A 104 2.43 -6.82 11.20
CA VAL A 104 3.66 -6.02 11.44
C VAL A 104 4.63 -6.18 10.28
N SER A 105 4.83 -7.42 9.83
CA SER A 105 5.72 -7.72 8.71
C SER A 105 5.30 -6.97 7.45
N TYR A 106 4.00 -6.89 7.15
CA TYR A 106 3.49 -6.15 5.98
C TYR A 106 3.87 -4.67 6.01
N ILE A 107 3.75 -4.01 7.16
CA ILE A 107 4.08 -2.58 7.28
C ILE A 107 5.58 -2.36 7.12
N LEU A 108 6.38 -3.17 7.81
CA LEU A 108 7.84 -3.09 7.69
C LEU A 108 8.29 -3.35 6.25
N LEU A 109 7.74 -4.37 5.59
CA LEU A 109 8.06 -4.69 4.21
C LEU A 109 7.63 -3.60 3.24
N SER A 110 6.46 -3.01 3.48
CA SER A 110 5.91 -1.94 2.65
C SER A 110 6.82 -0.73 2.70
N TYR A 111 7.18 -0.22 3.88
CA TYR A 111 8.02 0.98 4.00
C TYR A 111 9.51 0.72 3.73
N ILE A 112 10.13 -0.20 4.47
CA ILE A 112 11.57 -0.46 4.39
C ILE A 112 11.90 -1.12 3.05
N GLY A 113 11.08 -2.09 2.63
CA GLY A 113 11.28 -2.77 1.36
C GLY A 113 11.08 -1.84 0.16
N TYR A 114 10.10 -0.93 0.20
CA TYR A 114 9.89 0.02 -0.90
C TYR A 114 11.02 1.05 -0.97
N PHE A 115 11.51 1.52 0.18
CA PHE A 115 12.70 2.38 0.22
C PHE A 115 13.89 1.72 -0.48
N PHE A 116 14.19 0.46 -0.13
CA PHE A 116 15.27 -0.29 -0.77
C PHE A 116 15.06 -0.47 -2.28
N PHE A 117 13.82 -0.75 -2.69
CA PHE A 117 13.45 -0.90 -4.10
C PHE A 117 13.61 0.40 -4.89
N ILE A 118 13.17 1.54 -4.34
CA ILE A 118 13.38 2.85 -4.95
C ILE A 118 14.86 3.19 -5.02
N SER A 119 15.65 2.96 -3.96
CA SER A 119 17.09 3.22 -4.02
C SER A 119 17.78 2.38 -5.11
N PHE A 120 17.35 1.12 -5.29
CA PHE A 120 17.86 0.26 -6.35
C PHE A 120 17.49 0.80 -7.75
N LEU A 121 16.23 1.18 -7.96
CA LEU A 121 15.78 1.79 -9.21
C LEU A 121 16.45 3.15 -9.47
N GLY A 122 16.61 3.96 -8.44
CA GLY A 122 17.27 5.28 -8.51
C GLY A 122 18.71 5.17 -8.99
N ASN A 123 19.45 4.14 -8.56
CA ASN A 123 20.80 3.86 -9.07
C ASN A 123 20.81 3.46 -10.56
N ILE A 124 19.80 2.72 -11.03
CA ILE A 124 19.68 2.30 -12.44
C ILE A 124 19.30 3.48 -13.34
N PHE A 125 18.38 4.33 -12.87
CA PHE A 125 17.80 5.41 -13.66
C PHE A 125 18.42 6.80 -13.37
N LEU A 126 19.42 6.89 -12.49
CA LEU A 126 20.08 8.13 -12.03
C LEU A 126 19.12 9.20 -11.45
N PHE A 127 18.07 8.79 -10.75
CA PHE A 127 17.19 9.72 -10.02
C PHE A 127 17.76 10.11 -8.66
N PRO A 128 17.39 11.29 -8.11
CA PRO A 128 17.79 11.67 -6.75
C PRO A 128 17.28 10.62 -5.76
N LEU A 129 18.15 10.21 -4.84
CA LEU A 129 17.78 9.24 -3.81
C LEU A 129 16.83 9.92 -2.81
N PRO A 130 15.82 9.19 -2.31
CA PRO A 130 14.97 9.70 -1.25
C PRO A 130 15.77 9.84 0.05
N ASP A 131 15.65 11.00 0.71
CA ASP A 131 16.21 11.22 2.04
C ASP A 131 15.36 10.51 3.10
N ILE A 132 16.02 9.93 4.11
CA ILE A 132 15.35 9.26 5.22
C ILE A 132 14.99 10.32 6.26
N ASP A 133 13.73 10.74 6.25
CA ASP A 133 13.18 11.64 7.27
C ASP A 133 12.63 10.88 8.48
N TYR A 134 12.68 11.54 9.65
CA TYR A 134 12.12 11.01 10.91
C TYR A 134 10.61 10.73 10.81
N TYR A 135 9.92 11.40 9.87
CA TYR A 135 8.51 11.18 9.56
C TYR A 135 8.21 9.75 9.09
N ILE A 136 9.15 9.05 8.46
CA ILE A 136 8.94 7.67 8.00
C ILE A 136 8.71 6.74 9.20
N ILE A 137 9.50 6.89 10.26
CA ILE A 137 9.35 6.09 11.49
C ILE A 137 7.99 6.40 12.13
N TYR A 138 7.59 7.67 12.14
CA TYR A 138 6.29 8.09 12.66
C TYR A 138 5.13 7.45 11.88
N TYR A 139 5.20 7.42 10.54
CA TYR A 139 4.17 6.79 9.71
C TYR A 139 4.06 5.29 9.94
N ILE A 140 5.18 4.58 10.10
CA ILE A 140 5.20 3.15 10.42
C ILE A 140 4.40 2.86 11.70
N VAL A 141 4.58 3.69 12.74
CA VAL A 141 3.87 3.50 14.02
C VAL A 141 2.37 3.74 13.87
N ILE A 142 1.95 4.81 13.19
CA ILE A 142 0.51 5.08 13.00
C ILE A 142 -0.15 3.99 12.16
N GLU A 143 0.47 3.62 11.03
CA GLU A 143 -0.11 2.61 10.15
C GLU A 143 -0.14 1.23 10.80
N PHE A 144 0.76 0.97 11.74
CA PHE A 144 0.66 -0.22 12.58
C PHE A 144 -0.64 -0.30 13.37
N PHE A 145 -1.06 0.80 14.01
CA PHE A 145 -2.35 0.83 14.69
C PHE A 145 -3.52 0.66 13.72
N ILE A 146 -3.46 1.31 12.55
CA ILE A 146 -4.54 1.23 11.55
C ILE A 146 -4.68 -0.20 11.01
N VAL A 147 -3.58 -0.83 10.59
CA VAL A 147 -3.59 -2.20 10.05
C VAL A 147 -3.92 -3.23 11.14
N SER A 148 -3.56 -2.98 12.40
CA SER A 148 -3.95 -3.87 13.49
C SER A 148 -5.46 -3.93 13.71
N ILE A 149 -6.18 -2.83 13.42
CA ILE A 149 -7.65 -2.74 13.53
C ILE A 149 -8.35 -3.41 12.34
N LEU A 150 -7.75 -3.36 11.15
CA LEU A 150 -8.27 -3.96 9.91
C LEU A 150 -8.21 -5.49 9.94
#